data_AF-A0A0C9M3G3-F1
#
_entry.id   AF-A0A0C9M3G3-F1
#
_cell.length_a   1.000
_cell.length_b   1.000
_cell.length_c   1.000
_cell.angle_alpha   90.00
_cell.angle_beta   90.00
_cell.angle_gamma   90.00
#
_symmetry.space_group_name_H-M   'P 1'
#
loop_
_entity.id
_entity.type
_entity.pdbx_description
1 polymer ?
#
loop_
_entity_poly.entity_id
_entity_poly.type
_entity_poly.pdbx_seq_one_letter_code
_entity_poly.pdbx_strand_id
1 'polypeptide(L)'
;MRYGGNFRGLKVRVAEIFGCAGALIYSDPIDDGPLNKDNSSNPAESYPDGPWRSKSSAQRGSVQYLSLLAGDPLTPGYPATENATRIKAEDSPGLAKIPSLPLSWEDALPILKATQGLGVRGKEDWAGGLDEVHYFSGPTEGEAILVNHVENKITPIWNVIARIEGNEEPEKAIILGNHRDAWVYGAVDPSSGSASLMELARSTEWVEDNKEWLDKEAAVYINVDGAVSGPHFGAYASPSLNHILYEVTSKIHDPRTDKSVFDAWKANQKLTKTDQPQIGQLGSGSDFVAFLDHFPLDGEVW
;
A
#
# COMPACT_ATOMS: atom_id res chain seq x y z
N MET A 1 7.22 -18.06 14.81
CA MET A 1 7.75 -17.87 13.43
C MET A 1 7.66 -16.40 13.05
N ARG A 2 8.60 -15.87 12.25
CA ARG A 2 8.58 -14.47 11.78
C ARG A 2 7.61 -14.29 10.59
N TYR A 3 6.99 -13.12 10.45
CA TYR A 3 6.36 -12.66 9.20
C TYR A 3 7.39 -12.57 8.03
N GLY A 4 6.97 -12.17 6.84
CA GLY A 4 7.86 -12.03 5.68
C GLY A 4 8.24 -13.35 4.98
N GLY A 5 8.87 -13.24 3.81
CA GLY A 5 9.29 -14.37 2.95
C GLY A 5 8.14 -15.11 2.25
N ASN A 6 7.18 -15.63 3.01
CA ASN A 6 6.01 -16.36 2.50
C ASN A 6 4.71 -15.78 3.07
N PHE A 7 3.60 -16.02 2.36
CA PHE A 7 2.26 -15.68 2.84
C PHE A 7 1.94 -16.41 4.16
N ARG A 8 1.34 -15.69 5.12
CA ARG A 8 1.13 -16.18 6.49
C ARG A 8 0.29 -17.46 6.59
N GLY A 9 -0.73 -17.62 5.74
CA GLY A 9 -1.53 -18.85 5.69
C GLY A 9 -0.72 -20.08 5.29
N LEU A 10 0.27 -19.93 4.42
CA LEU A 10 1.19 -21.03 4.07
C LEU A 10 2.07 -21.42 5.26
N LYS A 11 2.49 -20.45 6.07
CA LYS A 11 3.29 -20.75 7.27
C LYS A 11 2.48 -21.59 8.28
N VAL A 12 1.23 -21.21 8.52
CA VAL A 12 0.31 -21.99 9.39
C VAL A 12 0.04 -23.37 8.80
N ARG A 13 -0.18 -23.47 7.48
CA ARG A 13 -0.36 -24.77 6.80
C ARG A 13 0.84 -25.69 6.95
N VAL A 14 2.05 -25.18 6.77
CA VAL A 14 3.27 -25.97 6.93
C VAL A 14 3.40 -26.45 8.38
N ALA A 15 3.14 -25.57 9.35
CA ALA A 15 3.12 -25.98 10.76
C ALA A 15 2.11 -27.09 11.04
N GLU A 16 0.90 -27.01 10.45
CA GLU A 16 -0.10 -28.07 10.51
C GLU A 16 0.41 -29.40 9.90
N ILE A 17 0.99 -29.37 8.70
CA ILE A 17 1.53 -30.56 8.02
C ILE A 17 2.62 -31.26 8.86
N PHE A 18 3.44 -30.49 9.56
CA PHE A 18 4.50 -31.02 10.44
C PHE A 18 4.02 -31.31 11.87
N GLY A 19 2.71 -31.29 12.13
CA GLY A 19 2.11 -31.74 13.39
C GLY A 19 2.20 -30.74 14.54
N CYS A 20 2.42 -29.45 14.29
CA CYS A 20 2.38 -28.43 15.33
C CYS A 20 0.95 -28.27 15.89
N ALA A 21 0.82 -28.13 17.20
CA ALA A 21 -0.47 -27.91 17.87
C ALA A 21 -1.04 -26.48 17.68
N GLY A 22 -0.21 -25.53 17.28
CA GLY A 22 -0.58 -24.14 17.05
C GLY A 22 0.60 -23.32 16.50
N ALA A 23 0.32 -22.10 16.05
CA ALA A 23 1.31 -21.23 15.43
C ALA A 23 1.30 -19.82 16.03
N LEU A 24 2.46 -19.38 16.54
CA LEU A 24 2.71 -17.99 16.92
C LEU A 24 3.48 -17.28 15.80
N ILE A 25 2.94 -16.18 15.28
CA ILE A 25 3.57 -15.39 14.22
C ILE A 25 3.88 -13.99 14.73
N TYR A 26 5.09 -13.48 14.57
CA TYR A 26 5.44 -12.13 15.01
C TYR A 26 6.12 -11.34 13.89
N SER A 27 5.97 -10.01 13.91
CA SER A 27 6.75 -9.11 13.06
C SER A 27 8.07 -8.85 13.75
N ASP A 28 9.21 -9.10 13.10
CA ASP A 28 10.52 -8.85 13.69
C ASP A 28 11.02 -7.46 13.26
N PRO A 29 11.69 -6.69 14.13
CA PRO A 29 12.12 -5.33 13.80
C PRO A 29 13.14 -5.26 12.65
N ILE A 30 13.80 -6.37 12.26
CA ILE A 30 14.68 -6.36 11.08
C ILE A 30 13.91 -6.10 9.78
N ASP A 31 12.63 -6.48 9.72
CA ASP A 31 11.85 -6.42 8.48
C ASP A 31 11.29 -5.01 8.27
N ASP A 32 10.64 -4.43 9.28
CA ASP A 32 9.92 -3.16 9.18
C ASP A 32 9.95 -2.31 10.46
N GLY A 33 10.87 -2.60 11.37
CA GLY A 33 11.16 -1.77 12.54
C GLY A 33 12.18 -0.67 12.28
N PRO A 34 12.51 0.13 13.31
CA PRO A 34 13.44 1.26 13.20
C PRO A 34 14.92 0.83 13.03
N LEU A 35 15.22 -0.46 13.10
CA LEU A 35 16.58 -0.98 13.04
C LEU A 35 17.25 -0.70 11.69
N ASN A 36 18.50 -0.24 11.73
CA ASN A 36 19.33 0.08 10.56
C ASN A 36 18.73 1.16 9.64
N LYS A 37 17.99 2.13 10.20
CA LYS A 37 17.31 3.20 9.44
C LYS A 37 17.96 4.57 9.59
N ASP A 38 19.13 4.67 10.22
CA ASP A 38 19.81 5.94 10.49
C ASP A 38 20.15 6.75 9.21
N ASN A 39 20.29 6.07 8.08
CA ASN A 39 20.56 6.68 6.77
C ASN A 39 19.30 6.87 5.91
N SER A 40 18.10 6.65 6.46
CA SER A 40 16.85 6.84 5.75
C SER A 40 16.42 8.31 5.76
N SER A 41 15.58 8.72 4.80
CA SER A 41 15.01 10.07 4.77
C SER A 41 14.02 10.34 5.92
N ASN A 42 13.57 9.28 6.59
CA ASN A 42 12.66 9.37 7.73
C ASN A 42 13.42 9.11 9.05
N PRO A 43 12.94 9.63 10.18
CA PRO A 43 13.50 9.30 11.49
C PRO A 43 13.58 7.79 11.70
N ALA A 44 14.69 7.30 12.28
CA ALA A 44 14.89 5.90 12.66
C ALA A 44 14.12 5.57 13.96
N GLU A 45 12.85 5.97 14.03
CA GLU A 45 11.99 5.86 15.21
C GLU A 45 10.70 5.12 14.88
N SER A 46 10.15 4.44 15.88
CA SER A 46 8.84 3.80 15.75
C SER A 46 7.73 4.86 15.68
N TYR A 47 6.58 4.51 15.10
CA TYR A 47 5.38 5.33 15.23
C TYR A 47 5.06 5.59 16.72
N PRO A 48 4.75 6.85 17.10
CA PRO A 48 4.39 7.99 16.25
C PRO A 48 5.56 8.87 15.76
N ASP A 49 6.75 8.70 16.31
CA ASP A 49 7.88 9.63 16.08
C ASP A 49 8.66 9.31 14.78
N GLY A 50 8.42 8.14 14.19
CA GLY A 50 8.83 7.79 12.84
C GLY A 50 7.85 6.82 12.17
N PRO A 51 8.08 6.45 10.91
CA PRO A 51 7.14 5.61 10.16
C PRO A 51 7.30 4.11 10.43
N TRP A 52 8.27 3.70 11.26
CA TRP A 52 8.60 2.30 11.46
C TRP A 52 7.66 1.63 12.45
N ARG A 53 7.54 0.30 12.36
CA ARG A 53 6.62 -0.48 13.20
C ARG A 53 6.91 -0.21 14.69
N SER A 54 5.83 -0.07 15.47
CA SER A 54 5.94 0.02 16.93
C SER A 54 6.13 -1.35 17.57
N LYS A 55 6.90 -1.40 18.66
CA LYS A 55 7.26 -2.65 19.34
C LYS A 55 6.12 -3.50 19.87
N SER A 56 5.01 -2.86 20.19
CA SER A 56 3.78 -3.49 20.69
C SER A 56 2.75 -3.75 19.57
N SER A 57 3.09 -3.47 18.31
CA SER A 57 2.20 -3.66 17.17
C SER A 57 2.21 -5.11 16.67
N ALA A 58 1.03 -5.73 16.62
CA ALA A 58 0.82 -7.02 15.99
C ALA A 58 0.17 -6.86 14.60
N GLN A 59 0.75 -7.50 13.59
CA GLN A 59 0.20 -7.52 12.23
C GLN A 59 -1.02 -8.45 12.18
N ARG A 60 -2.19 -7.91 11.78
CA ARG A 60 -3.38 -8.71 11.47
C ARG A 60 -3.29 -9.30 10.07
N GLY A 61 -4.07 -10.34 9.81
CA GLY A 61 -4.16 -10.92 8.47
C GLY A 61 -4.82 -12.29 8.47
N SER A 62 -5.54 -12.59 7.39
CA SER A 62 -6.12 -13.92 7.19
C SER A 62 -5.04 -14.98 7.05
N VAL A 63 -5.28 -16.13 7.69
CA VAL A 63 -4.47 -17.35 7.57
C VAL A 63 -5.15 -18.41 6.71
N GLN A 64 -6.22 -18.06 5.98
CA GLN A 64 -6.81 -18.91 4.94
C GLN A 64 -5.71 -19.40 3.99
N TYR A 65 -5.79 -20.65 3.56
CA TYR A 65 -4.88 -21.26 2.60
C TYR A 65 -5.20 -20.78 1.19
N LEU A 66 -4.97 -19.48 0.94
CA LEU A 66 -5.32 -18.81 -0.32
C LEU A 66 -4.70 -19.47 -1.56
N SER A 67 -3.54 -20.12 -1.42
CA SER A 67 -2.89 -20.87 -2.50
C SER A 67 -3.62 -22.16 -2.88
N LEU A 68 -4.54 -22.64 -2.03
CA LEU A 68 -5.40 -23.79 -2.32
C LEU A 68 -6.81 -23.35 -2.72
N LEU A 69 -7.33 -22.35 -2.02
CA LEU A 69 -8.69 -21.86 -2.24
C LEU A 69 -8.73 -20.35 -1.99
N ALA A 70 -8.90 -19.60 -3.08
CA ALA A 70 -9.25 -18.19 -3.05
C ALA A 70 -10.79 -18.01 -3.04
N GLY A 71 -11.26 -16.89 -2.50
CA GLY A 71 -12.68 -16.59 -2.34
C GLY A 71 -13.27 -17.09 -1.02
N ASP A 72 -14.61 -17.13 -0.94
CA ASP A 72 -15.33 -17.63 0.23
C ASP A 72 -14.94 -19.09 0.50
N PRO A 73 -14.38 -19.41 1.68
CA PRO A 73 -13.97 -20.77 2.01
C PRO A 73 -15.13 -21.79 2.03
N LEU A 74 -16.38 -21.35 2.05
CA LEU A 74 -17.56 -22.22 2.10
C LEU A 74 -18.28 -22.39 0.75
N THR A 75 -17.92 -21.63 -0.29
CA THR A 75 -18.49 -21.75 -1.64
C THR A 75 -17.39 -21.89 -2.71
N PRO A 76 -16.57 -22.95 -2.64
CA PRO A 76 -15.43 -23.09 -3.54
C PRO A 76 -15.87 -23.19 -5.01
N GLY A 77 -15.45 -22.22 -5.83
CA GLY A 77 -15.67 -22.22 -7.27
C GLY A 77 -17.01 -21.63 -7.73
N TYR A 78 -17.84 -21.07 -6.84
CA TYR A 78 -19.09 -20.42 -7.22
C TYR A 78 -19.44 -19.23 -6.31
N PRO A 79 -20.32 -18.31 -6.75
CA PRO A 79 -20.65 -17.10 -5.99
C PRO A 79 -21.37 -17.40 -4.67
N ALA A 80 -20.96 -16.69 -3.61
CA ALA A 80 -21.55 -16.78 -2.27
C ALA A 80 -22.87 -15.99 -2.15
N THR A 81 -23.86 -16.31 -2.97
CA THR A 81 -25.19 -15.68 -2.90
C THR A 81 -25.91 -16.05 -1.60
N GLU A 82 -27.02 -15.36 -1.30
CA GLU A 82 -27.85 -15.64 -0.13
C GLU A 82 -28.26 -17.13 -0.07
N ASN A 83 -28.72 -17.67 -1.19
CA ASN A 83 -29.18 -19.05 -1.32
C ASN A 83 -28.09 -20.05 -1.76
N ALA A 84 -26.81 -19.65 -1.77
CA ALA A 84 -25.73 -20.55 -2.14
C ALA A 84 -25.63 -21.72 -1.16
N THR A 85 -25.55 -22.94 -1.70
CA THR A 85 -25.13 -24.11 -0.92
C THR A 85 -23.76 -23.85 -0.33
N ARG A 86 -23.56 -24.20 0.95
CA ARG A 86 -22.27 -23.99 1.64
C ARG A 86 -21.78 -25.32 2.20
N ILE A 87 -20.50 -25.59 2.00
CA ILE A 87 -19.86 -26.72 2.68
C ILE A 87 -19.68 -26.39 4.16
N LYS A 88 -19.44 -27.42 4.98
CA LYS A 88 -19.06 -27.19 6.38
C LYS A 88 -17.62 -26.66 6.44
N ALA A 89 -17.33 -25.85 7.47
CA ALA A 89 -15.99 -25.30 7.68
C ALA A 89 -14.92 -26.39 7.88
N GLU A 90 -15.29 -27.51 8.50
CA GLU A 90 -14.42 -28.68 8.69
C GLU A 90 -13.98 -29.31 7.36
N ASP A 91 -14.87 -29.28 6.35
CA ASP A 91 -14.62 -29.81 5.01
C ASP A 91 -13.91 -28.82 4.09
N SER A 92 -13.78 -27.55 4.49
CA SER A 92 -13.11 -26.54 3.66
C SER A 92 -11.61 -26.80 3.55
N PRO A 93 -11.06 -26.92 2.33
CA PRO A 93 -9.62 -27.07 2.11
C PRO A 93 -8.85 -25.76 2.31
N GLY A 94 -9.57 -24.62 2.40
CA GLY A 94 -8.99 -23.30 2.58
C GLY A 94 -8.82 -22.89 4.04
N LEU A 95 -9.47 -23.54 5.00
CA LEU A 95 -9.44 -23.12 6.40
C LEU A 95 -8.34 -23.82 7.19
N ALA A 96 -7.63 -23.05 8.01
CA ALA A 96 -6.62 -23.57 8.92
C ALA A 96 -7.24 -24.46 10.01
N LYS A 97 -6.57 -25.57 10.34
CA LYS A 97 -7.07 -26.55 11.33
C LYS A 97 -6.38 -26.46 12.70
N ILE A 98 -5.33 -25.63 12.80
CA ILE A 98 -4.64 -25.34 14.06
C ILE A 98 -4.84 -23.87 14.45
N PRO A 99 -4.89 -23.55 15.76
CA PRO A 99 -4.96 -22.17 16.22
C PRO A 99 -3.69 -21.40 15.83
N SER A 100 -3.85 -20.11 15.54
CA SER A 100 -2.72 -19.22 15.31
C SER A 100 -2.98 -17.83 15.87
N LEU A 101 -1.94 -17.19 16.41
CA LEU A 101 -2.02 -15.84 16.97
C LEU A 101 -0.86 -14.98 16.46
N PRO A 102 -1.14 -13.72 16.06
CA PRO A 102 -0.10 -12.74 15.82
C PRO A 102 0.41 -12.16 17.15
N LEU A 103 1.71 -11.89 17.21
CA LEU A 103 2.37 -11.22 18.34
C LEU A 103 3.08 -9.96 17.85
N SER A 104 3.21 -9.01 18.77
CA SER A 104 4.21 -7.97 18.67
C SER A 104 5.62 -8.55 18.87
N TRP A 105 6.69 -7.86 18.46
CA TRP A 105 8.03 -8.35 18.79
C TRP A 105 8.35 -8.20 20.28
N GLU A 106 7.75 -7.23 20.97
CA GLU A 106 7.85 -7.09 22.43
C GLU A 106 7.35 -8.35 23.14
N ASP A 107 6.20 -8.89 22.69
CA ASP A 107 5.63 -10.12 23.27
C ASP A 107 6.34 -11.40 22.79
N ALA A 108 6.95 -11.38 21.61
CA ALA A 108 7.74 -12.50 21.11
C ALA A 108 9.09 -12.66 21.84
N LEU A 109 9.66 -11.56 22.33
CA LEU A 109 10.97 -11.53 22.98
C LEU A 109 11.12 -12.52 24.15
N PRO A 110 10.22 -12.59 25.16
CA PRO A 110 10.36 -13.57 26.25
C PRO A 110 10.35 -15.02 25.76
N ILE A 111 9.57 -15.33 24.72
CA ILE A 111 9.51 -16.67 24.12
C ILE A 111 10.85 -16.99 23.43
N LEU A 112 11.42 -16.04 22.69
CA LEU A 112 12.73 -16.20 22.04
C LEU A 112 13.88 -16.26 23.06
N LYS A 113 13.76 -15.56 24.20
CA LYS A 113 14.72 -15.67 25.31
C LYS A 113 14.71 -17.07 25.92
N ALA A 114 13.54 -17.70 26.02
CA ALA A 114 13.42 -19.06 26.55
C ALA A 114 14.06 -20.14 25.66
N THR A 115 14.36 -19.84 24.38
CA THR A 115 15.02 -20.79 23.48
C THR A 115 16.54 -20.66 23.45
N GLN A 116 17.13 -19.66 24.13
CA GLN A 116 18.56 -19.36 24.00
C GLN A 116 19.45 -20.54 24.41
N GLY A 117 20.40 -20.89 23.53
CA GLY A 117 21.32 -22.02 23.74
C GLY A 117 20.73 -23.40 23.42
N LEU A 118 19.46 -23.48 22.98
CA LEU A 118 18.75 -24.73 22.75
C LEU A 118 18.53 -24.99 21.25
N GLY A 119 18.89 -26.19 20.79
CA GLY A 119 18.74 -26.59 19.40
C GLY A 119 19.73 -25.89 18.45
N VAL A 120 19.25 -25.54 17.26
CA VAL A 120 20.07 -24.93 16.21
C VAL A 120 20.03 -23.41 16.31
N ARG A 121 21.20 -22.78 16.32
CA ARG A 121 21.34 -21.32 16.21
C ARG A 121 21.08 -20.89 14.77
N GLY A 122 20.17 -19.93 14.59
CA GLY A 122 19.93 -19.28 13.30
C GLY A 122 21.19 -18.61 12.76
N LYS A 123 21.43 -18.78 11.45
CA LYS A 123 22.47 -18.05 10.70
C LYS A 123 21.85 -16.80 10.09
N GLU A 124 22.55 -16.17 9.13
CA GLU A 124 22.16 -14.90 8.49
C GLU A 124 20.73 -14.91 7.90
N ASP A 125 20.21 -16.07 7.49
CA ASP A 125 18.89 -16.23 6.87
C ASP A 125 17.73 -16.24 7.87
N TRP A 126 17.97 -16.64 9.13
CA TRP A 126 16.96 -16.72 10.17
C TRP A 126 17.16 -15.74 11.34
N ALA A 127 18.34 -15.14 11.44
CA ALA A 127 18.59 -14.06 12.39
C ALA A 127 17.62 -12.90 12.13
N GLY A 128 17.16 -12.27 13.22
CA GLY A 128 16.36 -11.06 13.19
C GLY A 128 17.06 -9.91 13.90
N GLY A 129 16.28 -8.88 14.22
CA GLY A 129 16.74 -7.58 14.68
C GLY A 129 16.54 -7.33 16.18
N LEU A 130 16.32 -8.38 16.97
CA LEU A 130 16.28 -8.30 18.43
C LEU A 130 17.67 -8.56 19.00
N ASP A 131 18.29 -7.53 19.58
CA ASP A 131 19.68 -7.58 20.06
C ASP A 131 19.86 -8.50 21.28
N GLU A 132 18.80 -8.75 22.05
CA GLU A 132 18.88 -9.56 23.27
C GLU A 132 18.81 -11.07 23.02
N VAL A 133 18.71 -11.51 21.77
CA VAL A 133 18.59 -12.93 21.41
C VAL A 133 19.46 -13.32 20.21
N HIS A 134 19.88 -14.58 20.18
CA HIS A 134 20.65 -15.17 19.10
C HIS A 134 19.85 -16.22 18.30
N TYR A 135 18.52 -16.10 18.28
CA TYR A 135 17.58 -16.86 17.44
C TYR A 135 17.84 -18.37 17.40
N PHE A 136 17.49 -19.06 18.48
CA PHE A 136 17.63 -20.52 18.60
C PHE A 136 16.31 -21.25 18.34
N SER A 137 16.38 -22.47 17.80
CA SER A 137 15.19 -23.26 17.46
C SER A 137 14.43 -23.85 18.64
N GLY A 138 15.05 -23.94 19.81
CA GLY A 138 14.52 -24.78 20.88
C GLY A 138 14.58 -26.27 20.50
N PRO A 139 13.72 -27.12 21.09
CA PRO A 139 12.64 -26.76 22.01
C PRO A 139 13.15 -26.21 23.34
N THR A 140 12.28 -25.51 24.07
CA THR A 140 12.49 -25.10 25.46
C THR A 140 11.71 -26.03 26.40
N GLU A 141 12.04 -26.03 27.69
CA GLU A 141 11.29 -26.78 28.72
C GLU A 141 9.97 -26.09 29.08
N GLY A 142 9.80 -24.81 28.73
CA GLY A 142 8.57 -24.05 29.01
C GLY A 142 7.40 -24.42 28.10
N GLU A 143 6.20 -24.43 28.67
CA GLU A 143 4.95 -24.63 27.92
C GLU A 143 4.31 -23.30 27.53
N ALA A 144 3.89 -23.18 26.27
CA ALA A 144 3.10 -22.06 25.79
C ALA A 144 1.62 -22.46 25.70
N ILE A 145 0.77 -21.84 26.52
CA ILE A 145 -0.68 -22.07 26.50
C ILE A 145 -1.32 -21.08 25.54
N LEU A 146 -1.84 -21.59 24.42
CA LEU A 146 -2.48 -20.77 23.40
C LEU A 146 -4.00 -20.81 23.55
N VAL A 147 -4.60 -19.66 23.91
CA VAL A 147 -6.06 -19.51 24.04
C VAL A 147 -6.55 -18.67 22.87
N ASN A 148 -7.28 -19.28 21.95
CA ASN A 148 -7.76 -18.63 20.73
C ASN A 148 -9.29 -18.75 20.61
N HIS A 149 -10.01 -17.66 20.87
CA HIS A 149 -11.47 -17.60 20.78
C HIS A 149 -11.87 -16.86 19.49
N VAL A 150 -12.00 -17.61 18.39
CA VAL A 150 -12.44 -17.06 17.10
C VAL A 150 -13.85 -17.54 16.79
N GLU A 151 -14.73 -16.61 16.46
CA GLU A 151 -16.08 -16.89 15.95
C GLU A 151 -16.08 -16.76 14.43
N ASN A 152 -16.37 -17.86 13.72
CA ASN A 152 -16.58 -17.83 12.27
C ASN A 152 -18.06 -17.59 11.98
N LYS A 153 -18.37 -16.49 11.29
CA LYS A 153 -19.74 -16.09 10.98
C LYS A 153 -19.89 -15.73 9.50
N ILE A 154 -20.89 -16.31 8.85
CA ILE A 154 -21.32 -15.89 7.50
C ILE A 154 -21.86 -14.47 7.61
N THR A 155 -21.23 -13.54 6.89
CA THR A 155 -21.52 -12.12 6.97
C THR A 155 -21.68 -11.54 5.55
N PRO A 156 -22.75 -10.78 5.26
CA PRO A 156 -22.89 -10.09 3.98
C PRO A 156 -21.73 -9.11 3.74
N ILE A 157 -21.20 -9.10 2.52
CA ILE A 157 -20.20 -8.13 2.06
C ILE A 157 -20.75 -7.35 0.87
N TRP A 158 -20.30 -6.11 0.70
CA TRP A 158 -20.85 -5.18 -0.28
C TRP A 158 -19.77 -4.63 -1.21
N ASN A 159 -19.84 -5.06 -2.47
CA ASN A 159 -19.09 -4.46 -3.56
C ASN A 159 -19.92 -3.32 -4.17
N VAL A 160 -19.26 -2.21 -4.48
CA VAL A 160 -19.85 -1.08 -5.21
C VAL A 160 -19.30 -1.14 -6.63
N ILE A 161 -20.19 -1.18 -7.61
CA ILE A 161 -19.83 -1.25 -9.04
C ILE A 161 -20.52 -0.08 -9.73
N ALA A 162 -19.72 0.77 -10.37
CA ALA A 162 -20.17 1.85 -11.24
C ALA A 162 -19.61 1.63 -12.64
N ARG A 163 -20.26 2.20 -13.66
CA ARG A 163 -19.85 2.07 -15.06
C ARG A 163 -20.06 3.40 -15.77
N ILE A 164 -19.00 3.85 -16.44
CA ILE A 164 -19.05 4.87 -17.48
C ILE A 164 -19.15 4.13 -18.82
N GLU A 165 -20.14 4.47 -19.64
CA GLU A 165 -20.35 3.81 -20.92
C GLU A 165 -19.42 4.41 -21.98
N GLY A 166 -18.61 3.56 -22.63
CA GLY A 166 -17.73 4.02 -23.70
C GLY A 166 -18.52 4.48 -24.91
N ASN A 167 -18.09 5.58 -25.55
CA ASN A 167 -18.81 6.14 -26.70
C ASN A 167 -18.69 5.28 -27.97
N GLU A 168 -17.50 4.75 -28.28
CA GLU A 168 -17.23 4.01 -29.52
C GLU A 168 -17.40 2.49 -29.36
N GLU A 169 -16.91 1.93 -28.25
CA GLU A 169 -16.90 0.48 -27.99
C GLU A 169 -17.55 0.17 -26.62
N PRO A 170 -18.85 0.47 -26.41
CA PRO A 170 -19.52 0.34 -25.11
C PRO A 170 -19.48 -1.10 -24.55
N GLU A 171 -19.37 -2.11 -25.40
CA GLU A 171 -19.29 -3.53 -25.02
C GLU A 171 -17.94 -3.95 -24.44
N LYS A 172 -16.88 -3.15 -24.65
CA LYS A 172 -15.56 -3.41 -24.08
C LYS A 172 -15.42 -2.69 -22.74
N ALA A 173 -14.80 -3.36 -21.78
CA ALA A 173 -14.65 -2.84 -20.43
C ALA A 173 -13.18 -2.73 -20.03
N ILE A 174 -12.82 -1.59 -19.45
CA ILE A 174 -11.63 -1.44 -18.60
C ILE A 174 -12.11 -1.49 -17.15
N ILE A 175 -11.55 -2.39 -16.35
CA ILE A 175 -11.95 -2.57 -14.95
C ILE A 175 -10.89 -1.96 -14.04
N LEU A 176 -11.31 -0.96 -13.28
CA LEU A 176 -10.53 -0.37 -12.19
C LEU A 176 -11.17 -0.78 -10.86
N GLY A 177 -10.36 -1.26 -9.91
CA GLY A 177 -10.88 -1.79 -8.66
C GLY A 177 -9.92 -1.60 -7.50
N ASN A 178 -10.50 -1.36 -6.32
CA ASN A 178 -9.81 -1.26 -5.05
C ASN A 178 -10.72 -1.86 -3.98
N HIS A 179 -10.17 -2.66 -3.05
CA HIS A 179 -10.94 -3.13 -1.90
C HIS A 179 -11.12 -1.98 -0.91
N ARG A 180 -12.17 -2.02 -0.10
CA ARG A 180 -12.52 -0.93 0.84
C ARG A 180 -12.44 -1.34 2.30
N ASP A 181 -12.54 -2.64 2.57
CA ASP A 181 -12.42 -3.19 3.91
C ASP A 181 -10.98 -3.11 4.42
N ALA A 182 -10.84 -2.81 5.70
CA ALA A 182 -9.57 -2.66 6.38
C ALA A 182 -9.57 -3.37 7.73
N TRP A 183 -8.38 -3.73 8.21
CA TRP A 183 -8.22 -4.36 9.54
C TRP A 183 -8.46 -3.42 10.71
N VAL A 184 -8.14 -2.14 10.55
CA VAL A 184 -8.33 -1.08 11.55
C VAL A 184 -8.76 0.18 10.79
N TYR A 185 -7.99 1.27 10.81
CA TYR A 185 -8.30 2.50 10.07
C TYR A 185 -7.99 2.38 8.58
N GLY A 186 -6.97 1.59 8.22
CA GLY A 186 -6.64 1.30 6.82
C GLY A 186 -6.25 2.51 5.98
N ALA A 187 -5.57 3.50 6.56
CA ALA A 187 -5.22 4.75 5.86
C ALA A 187 -4.38 4.51 4.59
N VAL A 188 -3.45 3.55 4.65
CA VAL A 188 -2.68 3.08 3.48
C VAL A 188 -3.43 1.93 2.82
N ASP A 189 -3.48 0.78 3.48
CA ASP A 189 -4.17 -0.41 2.99
C ASP A 189 -5.61 -0.45 3.54
N PRO A 190 -6.66 -0.17 2.73
CA PRO A 190 -6.64 0.22 1.30
C PRO A 190 -6.98 1.68 1.00
N SER A 191 -7.24 2.50 2.02
CA SER A 191 -7.98 3.77 1.84
C SER A 191 -7.25 4.77 0.95
N SER A 192 -5.92 4.71 0.85
CA SER A 192 -5.19 5.57 -0.09
C SER A 192 -5.55 5.24 -1.54
N GLY A 193 -5.70 3.95 -1.87
CA GLY A 193 -6.20 3.51 -3.17
C GLY A 193 -7.68 3.85 -3.38
N SER A 194 -8.49 3.78 -2.33
CA SER A 194 -9.90 4.21 -2.40
C SER A 194 -10.01 5.70 -2.71
N ALA A 195 -9.20 6.54 -2.04
CA ALA A 195 -9.15 7.98 -2.30
C ALA A 195 -8.76 8.26 -3.76
N SER A 196 -7.70 7.62 -4.26
CA SER A 196 -7.28 7.76 -5.67
C SER A 196 -8.37 7.33 -6.65
N LEU A 197 -9.09 6.23 -6.39
CA LEU A 197 -10.17 5.78 -7.26
C LEU A 197 -11.37 6.73 -7.26
N MET A 198 -11.72 7.29 -6.09
CA MET A 198 -12.81 8.26 -5.99
C MET A 198 -12.47 9.59 -6.66
N GLU A 199 -11.24 10.09 -6.53
CA GLU A 199 -10.82 11.31 -7.22
C GLU A 199 -10.78 11.13 -8.73
N LEU A 200 -10.29 9.99 -9.22
CA LEU A 200 -10.35 9.67 -10.66
C LEU A 200 -11.79 9.70 -11.17
N ALA A 201 -12.71 9.00 -10.49
CA ALA A 201 -14.12 9.00 -10.88
C ALA A 201 -14.75 10.41 -10.82
N ARG A 202 -14.45 11.17 -9.76
CA ARG A 202 -14.95 12.55 -9.59
C ARG A 202 -14.45 13.47 -10.69
N SER A 203 -13.16 13.42 -11.01
CA SER A 203 -12.55 14.28 -12.04
C SER A 203 -13.13 13.97 -13.42
N THR A 204 -13.24 12.68 -13.77
CA THR A 204 -13.82 12.25 -15.06
C THR A 204 -15.26 12.73 -15.22
N GLU A 205 -16.15 12.40 -14.28
CA GLU A 205 -17.57 12.78 -14.37
C GLU A 205 -17.76 14.31 -14.39
N TRP A 206 -16.96 15.04 -13.59
CA TRP A 206 -17.05 16.50 -13.58
C TRP A 206 -16.67 17.10 -14.95
N VAL A 207 -15.64 16.57 -15.62
CA VAL A 207 -15.26 17.01 -16.97
C VAL A 207 -16.35 16.67 -17.99
N GLU A 208 -16.96 15.49 -17.91
CA GLU A 208 -18.06 15.09 -18.79
C GLU A 208 -19.30 15.99 -18.61
N ASP A 209 -19.71 16.24 -17.37
CA ASP A 209 -20.86 17.09 -17.04
C ASP A 209 -20.68 18.55 -17.48
N ASN A 210 -19.44 19.05 -17.49
CA ASN A 210 -19.12 20.44 -17.77
C ASN A 210 -18.48 20.66 -19.15
N LYS A 211 -18.46 19.63 -20.00
CA LYS A 211 -17.76 19.63 -21.28
C LYS A 211 -18.07 20.85 -22.14
N GLU A 212 -19.35 21.18 -22.34
CA GLU A 212 -19.74 22.32 -23.18
C GLU A 212 -19.27 23.67 -22.66
N TRP A 213 -19.16 23.83 -21.33
CA TRP A 213 -18.67 25.06 -20.71
C TRP A 213 -17.14 25.11 -20.77
N LEU A 214 -16.47 23.98 -20.49
CA LEU A 214 -15.03 23.85 -20.61
C LEU A 214 -14.57 24.18 -22.04
N ASP A 215 -15.26 23.62 -23.06
CA ASP A 215 -14.98 23.88 -24.48
C ASP A 215 -15.05 25.36 -24.86
N LYS A 216 -15.89 26.15 -24.19
CA LYS A 216 -16.13 27.56 -24.54
C LYS A 216 -15.27 28.52 -23.71
N GLU A 217 -15.02 28.19 -22.45
CA GLU A 217 -14.56 29.16 -21.45
C GLU A 217 -13.22 28.78 -20.78
N ALA A 218 -12.84 27.50 -20.77
CA ALA A 218 -11.62 27.08 -20.08
C ALA A 218 -10.37 27.38 -20.92
N ALA A 219 -9.44 28.14 -20.35
CA ALA A 219 -8.17 28.48 -21.00
C ALA A 219 -6.98 27.67 -20.45
N VAL A 220 -6.96 27.37 -19.15
CA VAL A 220 -5.88 26.63 -18.46
C VAL A 220 -6.46 25.84 -17.29
N TYR A 221 -6.06 24.57 -17.14
CA TYR A 221 -6.25 23.79 -15.91
C TYR A 221 -4.93 23.71 -15.14
N ILE A 222 -4.95 24.03 -13.84
CA ILE A 222 -3.79 23.95 -12.95
C ILE A 222 -4.07 22.90 -11.89
N ASN A 223 -3.28 21.82 -11.89
CA ASN A 223 -3.40 20.73 -10.95
C ASN A 223 -2.36 20.85 -9.82
N VAL A 224 -2.79 20.73 -8.57
CA VAL A 224 -1.90 20.67 -7.40
C VAL A 224 -2.30 19.48 -6.52
N ASP A 225 -1.71 18.32 -6.83
CA ASP A 225 -1.93 17.06 -6.11
C ASP A 225 -1.01 16.99 -4.87
N GLY A 226 0.30 16.91 -5.09
CA GLY A 226 1.31 17.02 -4.04
C GLY A 226 1.89 18.43 -3.97
N ALA A 227 1.32 19.29 -3.13
CA ALA A 227 1.86 20.65 -2.93
C ALA A 227 3.27 20.64 -2.30
N VAL A 228 3.60 19.60 -1.50
CA VAL A 228 4.92 19.41 -0.87
C VAL A 228 5.25 17.92 -0.81
N SER A 229 6.29 17.49 -1.53
CA SER A 229 6.80 16.10 -1.52
C SER A 229 8.31 16.01 -1.26
N GLY A 230 8.92 17.11 -0.83
CA GLY A 230 10.35 17.24 -0.60
C GLY A 230 10.81 18.69 -0.72
N PRO A 231 12.12 18.96 -0.59
CA PRO A 231 12.64 20.32 -0.58
C PRO A 231 12.80 20.92 -1.98
N HIS A 232 12.60 20.17 -3.07
CA HIS A 232 12.89 20.61 -4.42
C HIS A 232 11.63 20.81 -5.25
N PHE A 233 11.56 21.93 -5.97
CA PHE A 233 10.49 22.20 -6.92
C PHE A 233 10.60 21.33 -8.17
N GLY A 234 9.46 20.87 -8.68
CA GLY A 234 9.30 20.21 -9.96
C GLY A 234 7.92 20.52 -10.54
N ALA A 235 7.82 20.54 -11.87
CA ALA A 235 6.57 20.83 -12.57
C ALA A 235 6.45 19.95 -13.82
N TYR A 236 5.20 19.64 -14.16
CA TYR A 236 4.80 18.95 -15.38
C TYR A 236 3.73 19.79 -16.07
N ALA A 237 3.84 20.01 -17.38
CA ALA A 237 2.89 20.85 -18.12
C ALA A 237 2.90 20.57 -19.62
N SER A 238 1.83 21.00 -20.31
CA SER A 238 1.83 21.12 -21.77
C SER A 238 2.89 22.12 -22.22
N PRO A 239 3.56 21.89 -23.38
CA PRO A 239 4.62 22.78 -23.86
C PRO A 239 4.21 24.26 -23.98
N SER A 240 2.94 24.53 -24.29
CA SER A 240 2.33 25.87 -24.38
C SER A 240 2.46 26.69 -23.08
N LEU A 241 2.53 26.02 -21.92
CA LEU A 241 2.60 26.66 -20.59
C LEU A 241 4.04 26.79 -20.05
N ASN A 242 5.05 26.30 -20.76
CA ASN A 242 6.43 26.33 -20.26
C ASN A 242 6.92 27.77 -20.00
N HIS A 243 6.60 28.70 -20.89
CA HIS A 243 7.00 30.11 -20.78
C HIS A 243 6.49 30.74 -19.47
N ILE A 244 5.19 30.59 -19.17
CA ILE A 244 4.59 31.21 -17.98
C ILE A 244 5.15 30.60 -16.69
N LEU A 245 5.44 29.29 -16.68
CA LEU A 245 6.09 28.63 -15.54
C LEU A 245 7.48 29.22 -15.25
N TYR A 246 8.31 29.43 -16.28
CA TYR A 246 9.61 30.05 -16.10
C TYR A 246 9.50 31.50 -15.61
N GLU A 247 8.58 32.28 -16.17
CA GLU A 247 8.38 33.67 -15.78
C GLU A 247 7.97 33.79 -14.30
N VAL A 248 6.99 32.99 -13.87
CA VAL A 248 6.50 33.00 -12.48
C VAL A 248 7.58 32.52 -11.51
N THR A 249 8.24 31.40 -11.80
CA THR A 249 9.27 30.83 -10.91
C THR A 249 10.51 31.73 -10.79
N SER A 250 10.76 32.60 -11.77
CA SER A 250 11.84 33.61 -11.70
C SER A 250 11.54 34.76 -10.74
N LYS A 251 10.26 34.98 -10.41
CA LYS A 251 9.79 36.06 -9.52
C LYS A 251 9.57 35.62 -8.07
N ILE A 252 9.50 34.30 -7.83
CA ILE A 252 9.24 33.74 -6.49
C ILE A 252 10.56 33.41 -5.80
N HIS A 253 10.68 33.80 -4.53
CA HIS A 253 11.83 33.49 -3.68
C HIS A 253 11.83 32.03 -3.21
N ASP A 254 12.94 31.32 -3.38
CA ASP A 254 13.16 29.98 -2.83
C ASP A 254 13.65 30.11 -1.38
N PRO A 255 12.90 29.53 -0.41
CA PRO A 255 13.16 29.74 1.01
C PRO A 255 14.45 29.05 1.52
N ARG A 256 15.15 28.27 0.69
CA ARG A 256 16.35 27.52 1.08
C ARG A 256 17.63 28.15 0.56
N THR A 257 17.58 28.78 -0.60
CA THR A 257 18.76 29.20 -1.37
C THR A 257 18.94 30.71 -1.48
N ASP A 258 17.96 31.48 -0.98
CA ASP A 258 17.94 32.95 -1.08
C ASP A 258 17.98 33.48 -2.53
N LYS A 259 17.56 32.65 -3.49
CA LYS A 259 17.48 32.93 -4.93
C LYS A 259 16.05 32.77 -5.41
N SER A 260 15.82 32.94 -6.71
CA SER A 260 14.52 32.58 -7.29
C SER A 260 14.30 31.06 -7.28
N VAL A 261 13.03 30.62 -7.25
CA VAL A 261 12.65 29.20 -7.43
C VAL A 261 13.19 28.66 -8.75
N PHE A 262 13.21 29.48 -9.81
CA PHE A 262 13.81 29.13 -11.09
C PHE A 262 15.30 28.80 -10.97
N ASP A 263 16.09 29.63 -10.29
CA ASP A 263 17.53 29.40 -10.11
C ASP A 263 17.80 28.16 -9.24
N ALA A 264 17.02 27.98 -8.18
CA ALA A 264 17.12 26.81 -7.31
C ALA A 264 16.76 25.51 -8.05
N TRP A 265 15.74 25.56 -8.90
CA TRP A 265 15.30 24.44 -9.74
C TRP A 265 16.34 24.09 -10.80
N LYS A 266 16.89 25.10 -11.50
CA LYS A 266 17.98 24.93 -12.47
C LYS A 266 19.22 24.30 -11.83
N ALA A 267 19.59 24.75 -10.63
CA ALA A 267 20.72 24.18 -9.88
C ALA A 267 20.47 22.72 -9.47
N ASN A 268 19.24 22.38 -9.07
CA ASN A 268 18.87 21.03 -8.66
C ASN A 268 19.01 20.01 -9.80
N GLN A 269 18.61 20.38 -11.02
CA GLN A 269 18.69 19.48 -12.19
C GLN A 269 20.11 19.35 -12.78
N LYS A 270 21.13 20.02 -12.22
CA LYS A 270 22.54 19.98 -12.67
C LYS A 270 22.68 20.15 -14.20
N LEU A 271 21.94 21.09 -14.79
CA LEU A 271 21.93 21.27 -16.22
C LEU A 271 23.31 21.69 -16.73
N THR A 272 23.89 20.87 -17.60
CA THR A 272 25.21 21.11 -18.20
C THR A 272 25.13 21.65 -19.63
N LYS A 273 23.93 21.77 -20.24
CA LYS A 273 23.76 22.13 -21.67
C LYS A 273 22.55 23.01 -22.05
N THR A 274 21.63 23.35 -21.15
CA THR A 274 20.44 24.19 -21.47
C THR A 274 20.26 25.33 -20.48
N ASP A 275 19.78 26.48 -20.96
CA ASP A 275 19.58 27.68 -20.13
C ASP A 275 18.36 27.62 -19.20
N GLN A 276 17.42 26.72 -19.48
CA GLN A 276 16.16 26.53 -18.73
C GLN A 276 16.06 25.13 -18.11
N PRO A 277 15.48 25.00 -16.88
CA PRO A 277 15.17 23.73 -16.25
C PRO A 277 14.16 22.92 -17.07
N GLN A 278 14.29 21.60 -17.07
CA GLN A 278 13.35 20.72 -17.76
C GLN A 278 12.02 20.63 -17.02
N ILE A 279 10.95 20.86 -17.78
CA ILE A 279 9.56 20.63 -17.39
C ILE A 279 9.18 19.22 -17.81
N GLY A 280 8.62 18.43 -16.89
CA GLY A 280 8.15 17.09 -17.21
C GLY A 280 6.95 17.12 -18.14
N GLN A 281 6.78 16.09 -18.95
CA GLN A 281 5.58 15.93 -19.78
C GLN A 281 4.44 15.34 -18.94
N LEU A 282 3.22 15.83 -19.16
CA LEU A 282 2.04 15.26 -18.53
C LEU A 282 1.83 13.83 -19.07
N GLY A 283 1.61 12.89 -18.16
CA GLY A 283 1.32 11.49 -18.47
C GLY A 283 -0.02 11.10 -17.85
N SER A 284 0.00 10.11 -16.97
CA SER A 284 -1.14 9.75 -16.12
C SER A 284 -0.78 9.93 -14.64
N GLY A 285 -1.76 9.79 -13.74
CA GLY A 285 -1.51 9.69 -12.30
C GLY A 285 -2.04 10.84 -11.43
N SER A 286 -2.90 11.71 -11.96
CA SER A 286 -3.63 12.71 -11.16
C SER A 286 -4.88 13.22 -11.91
N ASP A 287 -5.61 14.16 -11.32
CA ASP A 287 -6.89 14.65 -11.82
C ASP A 287 -6.82 15.35 -13.17
N PHE A 288 -5.64 15.85 -13.57
CA PHE A 288 -5.43 16.50 -14.88
C PHE A 288 -5.68 15.57 -16.07
N VAL A 289 -5.68 14.24 -15.88
CA VAL A 289 -5.83 13.27 -16.97
C VAL A 289 -7.20 13.41 -17.64
N ALA A 290 -8.28 13.58 -16.87
CA ALA A 290 -9.61 13.77 -17.44
C ALA A 290 -9.66 15.01 -18.35
N PHE A 291 -9.03 16.10 -17.92
CA PHE A 291 -8.92 17.31 -18.72
C PHE A 291 -8.06 17.07 -19.95
N LEU A 292 -6.85 16.52 -19.82
CA LEU A 292 -5.94 16.30 -20.95
C LEU A 292 -6.51 15.36 -22.02
N ASP A 293 -7.13 14.25 -21.61
CA ASP A 293 -7.55 13.17 -22.51
C ASP A 293 -8.94 13.40 -23.13
N HIS A 294 -9.88 14.00 -22.37
CA HIS A 294 -11.24 14.27 -22.87
C HIS A 294 -11.40 15.68 -23.43
N PHE A 295 -10.44 16.57 -23.15
CA PHE A 295 -10.46 17.97 -23.53
C PHE A 295 -9.04 18.52 -23.78
N PRO A 296 -8.43 18.26 -24.96
CA PRO A 296 -7.17 18.92 -25.30
C PRO A 296 -7.40 20.43 -25.36
N LEU A 297 -7.03 21.12 -24.28
CA LEU A 297 -7.04 22.58 -24.12
C LEU A 297 -6.14 23.30 -25.14
N ASP A 298 -5.36 22.54 -25.91
CA ASP A 298 -4.62 23.00 -27.08
C ASP A 298 -5.28 22.42 -28.34
N GLY A 299 -6.26 23.15 -28.86
CA GLY A 299 -6.78 22.94 -30.20
C GLY A 299 -5.71 23.28 -31.24
N GLU A 300 -4.87 22.32 -31.61
CA GLU A 300 -4.22 22.30 -32.92
C GLU A 300 -4.61 21.01 -33.65
N VAL A 301 -5.67 21.14 -34.46
CA VAL A 301 -5.86 20.35 -35.65
C VAL A 301 -4.79 20.79 -36.65
N TRP A 302 -3.91 19.86 -37.05
CA TRP A 302 -3.19 19.95 -38.33
C TRP A 302 -3.78 18.92 -39.29
#